data_AF-A0A958UYF2-F1
#
_entry.id   AF-A0A958UYF2-F1
#
_cell.length_a   1.000
_cell.length_b   1.000
_cell.length_c   1.000
_cell.angle_alpha   90.00
_cell.angle_beta   90.00
_cell.angle_gamma   90.00
#
_symmetry.space_group_name_H-M   'P 1'
#
loop_
_entity.id
_entity.type
_entity.pdbx_description
1 polymer ?
#
loop_
_entity_poly.entity_id
_entity_poly.type
_entity_poly.pdbx_seq_one_letter_code
_entity_poly.pdbx_strand_id
1 'polypeptide(L)'
;MGLGGGNAVGDYSLAWNSTSNGDYSLAMLGGTSNGSYSVAMGNQVFAYSHNEFVIGYDSSTYTPSSTTTNVGTDRLFVVANNTTNNAFNILKNGRIGVGRIPSTNIFEVEGEASKSTAGDWLANSDARLKTNIHTFSEEEALS
;
A
#
# COMPACT_ATOMS: atom_id res chain seq x y z
N MET A 1 -35.62 -6.23 5.69
CA MET A 1 -34.43 -5.51 5.15
C MET A 1 -33.31 -6.51 5.05
N GLY A 2 -32.93 -6.91 3.84
CA GLY A 2 -31.95 -7.99 3.65
C GLY A 2 -30.53 -7.49 3.90
N LEU A 3 -29.89 -7.99 4.94
CA LEU A 3 -28.43 -7.95 5.02
C LEU A 3 -27.92 -8.98 4.00
N GLY A 4 -27.17 -8.54 2.99
CA GLY A 4 -26.56 -9.43 2.01
C GLY A 4 -25.66 -10.43 2.73
N GLY A 5 -25.87 -11.73 2.51
CA GLY A 5 -25.20 -12.80 3.26
C GLY A 5 -23.67 -12.63 3.28
N GLY A 6 -23.05 -12.75 4.45
CA GLY A 6 -21.60 -12.70 4.62
C GLY A 6 -21.13 -13.88 5.47
N ASN A 7 -19.88 -14.29 5.30
CA ASN A 7 -19.25 -15.37 6.06
C ASN A 7 -18.26 -14.78 7.06
N ALA A 8 -18.69 -14.59 8.32
CA ALA A 8 -17.84 -14.14 9.41
C ALA A 8 -17.29 -15.36 10.17
N VAL A 9 -16.03 -15.70 9.93
CA VAL A 9 -15.35 -16.89 10.46
C VAL A 9 -14.49 -16.57 11.68
N GLY A 10 -13.80 -15.42 11.67
CA GLY A 10 -12.93 -15.01 12.78
C GLY A 10 -13.71 -14.59 14.02
N ASP A 11 -13.11 -14.73 15.20
CA ASP A 11 -13.74 -14.31 16.46
C ASP A 11 -13.99 -12.80 16.44
N TYR A 12 -15.18 -12.37 16.83
CA TYR A 12 -15.61 -10.96 16.79
C TYR A 12 -15.55 -10.29 15.40
N SER A 13 -15.54 -11.08 14.31
CA SER A 13 -15.52 -10.55 12.95
C SER A 13 -16.90 -10.12 12.45
N LEU A 14 -16.94 -9.25 11.44
CA LEU A 14 -18.17 -8.80 10.78
C LEU A 14 -18.05 -8.95 9.26
N ALA A 15 -19.04 -9.59 8.63
CA ALA A 15 -19.10 -9.78 7.18
C ALA A 15 -20.46 -9.35 6.61
N TRP A 16 -20.45 -8.50 5.58
CA TRP A 16 -21.62 -8.15 4.77
C TRP A 16 -21.33 -8.36 3.28
N ASN A 17 -21.99 -9.34 2.64
CA ASN A 17 -21.72 -9.73 1.24
C ASN A 17 -20.22 -9.96 0.96
N SER A 18 -19.56 -10.72 1.83
CA SER A 18 -18.10 -10.79 1.94
C SER A 18 -17.66 -11.96 2.83
N THR A 19 -16.35 -12.13 3.00
CA THR A 19 -15.76 -13.15 3.89
C THR A 19 -14.79 -12.51 4.89
N SER A 20 -15.00 -12.73 6.18
CA SER A 20 -14.17 -12.18 7.26
C SER A 20 -13.51 -13.33 8.03
N ASN A 21 -12.27 -13.68 7.68
CA ASN A 21 -11.54 -14.82 8.24
C ASN A 21 -10.72 -14.47 9.49
N GLY A 22 -10.19 -13.25 9.60
CA GLY A 22 -9.36 -12.85 10.74
C GLY A 22 -10.17 -12.48 11.99
N ASP A 23 -9.61 -12.70 13.17
CA ASP A 23 -10.24 -12.24 14.42
C ASP A 23 -10.33 -10.70 14.44
N TYR A 24 -11.41 -10.15 14.98
CA TYR A 24 -11.69 -8.71 15.02
C TYR A 24 -11.70 -8.02 13.65
N SER A 25 -11.83 -8.78 12.56
CA SER A 25 -11.78 -8.25 11.20
C SER A 25 -13.14 -7.77 10.68
N LEU A 26 -13.11 -6.94 9.65
CA LEU A 26 -14.30 -6.43 8.95
C LEU A 26 -14.18 -6.66 7.45
N ALA A 27 -15.15 -7.36 6.85
CA ALA A 27 -15.28 -7.49 5.41
C ALA A 27 -16.63 -6.95 4.92
N MET A 28 -16.63 -6.21 3.83
CA MET A 28 -17.86 -5.65 3.24
C MET A 28 -17.77 -5.56 1.72
N LEU A 29 -18.93 -5.57 1.04
CA LEU A 29 -19.09 -5.22 -0.38
C LEU A 29 -18.23 -6.08 -1.35
N GLY A 30 -18.04 -7.37 -1.05
CA GLY A 30 -17.23 -8.30 -1.85
C GLY A 30 -15.78 -8.44 -1.37
N GLY A 31 -15.42 -7.83 -0.24
CA GLY A 31 -14.07 -7.93 0.34
C GLY A 31 -13.82 -9.27 1.04
N THR A 32 -12.54 -9.58 1.24
CA THR A 32 -12.07 -10.71 2.05
C THR A 32 -10.99 -10.25 3.04
N SER A 33 -11.25 -10.33 4.35
CA SER A 33 -10.29 -9.94 5.39
C SER A 33 -9.67 -11.18 6.06
N ASN A 34 -8.38 -11.42 5.88
CA ASN A 34 -7.67 -12.61 6.38
C ASN A 34 -6.81 -12.34 7.62
N GLY A 35 -6.25 -11.13 7.76
CA GLY A 35 -5.48 -10.78 8.94
C GLY A 35 -6.36 -10.47 10.15
N SER A 36 -5.90 -10.75 11.36
CA SER A 36 -6.57 -10.24 12.57
C SER A 36 -6.59 -8.71 12.53
N TYR A 37 -7.70 -8.10 12.94
CA TYR A 37 -7.97 -6.66 12.89
C TYR A 37 -7.90 -6.04 11.48
N SER A 38 -7.92 -6.86 10.43
CA SER A 38 -7.90 -6.35 9.04
C SER A 38 -9.27 -5.89 8.58
N VAL A 39 -9.29 -5.01 7.58
CA VAL A 39 -10.50 -4.47 6.96
C VAL A 39 -10.41 -4.61 5.44
N ALA A 40 -11.41 -5.23 4.82
CA ALA A 40 -11.49 -5.39 3.37
C ALA A 40 -12.85 -4.88 2.85
N MET A 41 -12.84 -3.81 2.05
CA MET A 41 -14.06 -3.17 1.55
C MET A 41 -14.02 -2.94 0.03
N GLY A 42 -14.87 -3.64 -0.71
CA GLY A 42 -14.99 -3.48 -2.16
C GLY A 42 -14.94 -4.79 -2.93
N ASN A 43 -15.22 -4.73 -4.23
CA ASN A 43 -15.34 -5.95 -5.05
C ASN A 43 -13.96 -6.59 -5.25
N GLN A 44 -13.81 -7.86 -4.84
CA GLN A 44 -12.58 -8.64 -5.07
C GLN A 44 -11.32 -8.01 -4.43
N VAL A 45 -11.45 -7.43 -3.23
CA VAL A 45 -10.30 -6.93 -2.46
C VAL A 45 -9.95 -7.86 -1.31
N PHE A 46 -8.65 -7.96 -0.99
CA PHE A 46 -8.13 -8.91 0.00
C PHE A 46 -7.18 -8.20 0.98
N ALA A 47 -7.55 -8.17 2.26
CA ALA A 47 -6.68 -7.71 3.34
C ALA A 47 -6.00 -8.91 3.99
N TYR A 48 -4.76 -9.21 3.58
CA TYR A 48 -4.06 -10.44 3.98
C TYR A 48 -3.36 -10.33 5.33
N SER A 49 -2.75 -9.19 5.65
CA SER A 49 -1.89 -9.04 6.82
C SER A 49 -2.65 -8.51 8.04
N HIS A 50 -2.11 -8.76 9.24
CA HIS A 50 -2.58 -8.18 10.50
C HIS A 50 -2.76 -6.65 10.39
N ASN A 51 -3.84 -6.07 10.91
CA ASN A 51 -4.14 -4.63 10.81
C ASN A 51 -4.18 -4.03 9.38
N GLU A 52 -4.22 -4.83 8.31
CA GLU A 52 -4.27 -4.29 6.95
C GLU A 52 -5.67 -3.75 6.61
N PHE A 53 -5.74 -2.54 6.06
CA PHE A 53 -6.95 -1.95 5.49
C PHE A 53 -6.84 -1.89 3.97
N VAL A 54 -7.81 -2.49 3.26
CA VAL A 54 -7.86 -2.51 1.79
C VAL A 54 -9.22 -2.04 1.31
N ILE A 55 -9.21 -1.06 0.40
CA ILE A 55 -10.41 -0.54 -0.28
C ILE A 55 -10.22 -0.49 -1.79
N GLY A 56 -11.30 -0.49 -2.56
CA GLY A 56 -11.28 -0.29 -4.02
C GLY A 56 -11.89 -1.48 -4.76
N TYR A 57 -11.24 -1.93 -5.83
CA TYR A 57 -11.65 -3.12 -6.56
C TYR A 57 -10.43 -3.90 -7.07
N ASP A 58 -10.55 -5.23 -7.04
CA ASP A 58 -9.58 -6.19 -7.58
C ASP A 58 -8.14 -5.92 -7.12
N SER A 59 -7.89 -6.18 -5.84
CA SER A 59 -6.59 -5.91 -5.22
C SER A 59 -5.58 -6.98 -5.62
N SER A 60 -4.31 -6.58 -5.79
CA SER A 60 -3.22 -7.53 -6.00
C SER A 60 -3.12 -8.56 -4.86
N THR A 61 -2.95 -9.82 -5.23
CA THR A 61 -2.74 -10.92 -4.29
C THR A 61 -1.29 -10.96 -3.84
N TYR A 62 -1.06 -11.34 -2.58
CA TYR A 62 0.30 -11.49 -2.03
C TYR A 62 0.27 -12.42 -0.81
N THR A 63 1.45 -12.88 -0.38
CA THR A 63 1.60 -13.59 0.90
C THR A 63 2.14 -12.62 1.95
N PRO A 64 1.40 -12.37 3.04
CA PRO A 64 1.88 -11.52 4.12
C PRO A 64 2.93 -12.25 4.94
N SER A 65 3.81 -11.50 5.58
CA SER A 65 4.75 -12.07 6.55
C SER A 65 4.02 -12.55 7.81
N SER A 66 2.92 -11.91 8.19
CA SER A 66 2.08 -12.34 9.31
C SER A 66 0.61 -11.93 9.15
N THR A 67 -0.29 -12.82 9.56
CA THR A 67 -1.74 -12.55 9.68
C THR A 67 -2.13 -12.09 11.08
N THR A 68 -1.27 -12.25 12.10
CA THR A 68 -1.62 -12.02 13.52
C THR A 68 -0.70 -11.05 14.26
N THR A 69 0.42 -10.63 13.65
CA THR A 69 1.40 -9.72 14.27
C THR A 69 1.85 -8.63 13.29
N ASN A 70 2.28 -7.48 13.83
CA ASN A 70 2.78 -6.38 13.01
C ASN A 70 4.19 -6.64 12.48
N VAL A 71 4.31 -6.92 11.18
CA VAL A 71 5.60 -7.01 10.48
C VAL A 71 5.79 -5.79 9.57
N GLY A 72 6.89 -5.05 9.74
CA GLY A 72 7.10 -3.77 9.06
C GLY A 72 7.03 -3.81 7.52
N THR A 73 7.34 -4.95 6.90
CA THR A 73 7.28 -5.14 5.45
C THR A 73 5.89 -5.46 4.92
N ASP A 74 4.92 -5.75 5.78
CA ASP A 74 3.55 -6.01 5.37
C ASP A 74 2.78 -4.72 5.11
N ARG A 75 1.71 -4.83 4.31
CA ARG A 75 0.82 -3.71 3.99
C ARG A 75 -0.02 -3.31 5.21
N LEU A 76 -0.25 -2.00 5.35
CA LEU A 76 -1.09 -1.38 6.38
C LEU A 76 -2.34 -0.75 5.76
N PHE A 77 -2.18 -0.01 4.66
CA PHE A 77 -3.28 0.65 3.97
C PHE A 77 -3.10 0.57 2.46
N VAL A 78 -4.14 0.13 1.75
CA VAL A 78 -4.09 -0.18 0.31
C VAL A 78 -5.32 0.36 -0.40
N VAL A 79 -5.11 1.00 -1.54
CA VAL A 79 -6.17 1.36 -2.49
C VAL A 79 -6.01 0.55 -3.76
N ALA A 80 -6.87 -0.46 -3.94
CA ALA A 80 -6.90 -1.38 -5.06
C ALA A 80 -7.54 -0.74 -6.31
N ASN A 81 -7.03 -1.11 -7.50
CA ASN A 81 -7.50 -0.57 -8.78
C ASN A 81 -7.32 -1.55 -9.97
N ASN A 82 -7.39 -2.87 -9.75
CA ASN A 82 -7.14 -3.89 -10.78
C ASN A 82 -5.80 -3.70 -11.51
N THR A 83 -4.72 -3.59 -10.74
CA THR A 83 -3.35 -3.57 -11.27
C THR A 83 -2.47 -4.47 -10.42
N THR A 84 -1.32 -4.88 -10.97
CA THR A 84 -0.36 -5.75 -10.29
C THR A 84 0.09 -5.22 -8.93
N ASN A 85 0.13 -3.89 -8.75
CA ASN A 85 0.67 -3.26 -7.55
C ASN A 85 -0.35 -2.49 -6.71
N ASN A 86 -1.63 -2.42 -7.10
CA ASN A 86 -2.60 -1.45 -6.57
C ASN A 86 -2.21 0.02 -6.86
N ALA A 87 -3.16 0.95 -6.72
CA ALA A 87 -2.90 2.38 -6.93
C ALA A 87 -2.00 2.96 -5.84
N PHE A 88 -2.20 2.53 -4.59
CA PHE A 88 -1.55 3.10 -3.42
C PHE A 88 -1.31 2.03 -2.37
N ASN A 89 -0.10 2.00 -1.81
CA ASN A 89 0.30 1.07 -0.77
C ASN A 89 1.07 1.81 0.32
N ILE A 90 0.65 1.64 1.57
CA ILE A 90 1.41 2.02 2.76
C ILE A 90 1.82 0.73 3.47
N LEU A 91 3.11 0.55 3.73
CA LEU A 91 3.63 -0.56 4.55
C LEU A 91 3.64 -0.17 6.02
N LYS A 92 3.65 -1.17 6.91
CA LYS A 92 3.67 -0.97 8.37
C LYS A 92 4.92 -0.26 8.88
N ASN A 93 6.03 -0.30 8.13
CA ASN A 93 7.24 0.48 8.41
C ASN A 93 7.17 1.95 7.95
N GLY A 94 6.01 2.40 7.44
CA GLY A 94 5.77 3.78 7.02
C GLY A 94 6.21 4.10 5.58
N ARG A 95 6.72 3.12 4.83
CA ARG A 95 7.03 3.32 3.40
C ARG A 95 5.75 3.40 2.58
N ILE A 96 5.72 4.32 1.62
CA ILE A 96 4.58 4.63 0.78
C ILE A 96 4.96 4.42 -0.69
N GLY A 97 4.14 3.67 -1.42
CA GLY A 97 4.27 3.45 -2.85
C GLY A 97 3.02 3.86 -3.62
N VAL A 98 3.19 4.61 -4.71
CA VAL A 98 2.14 4.92 -5.69
C VAL A 98 2.38 4.06 -6.93
N GLY A 99 1.44 3.17 -7.24
CA GLY A 99 1.57 2.22 -8.35
C GLY A 99 2.60 1.11 -8.11
N ARG A 100 3.23 1.03 -6.92
CA ARG A 100 4.26 0.03 -6.57
C ARG A 100 4.28 -0.31 -5.08
N ILE A 101 4.95 -1.42 -4.75
CA ILE A 101 5.40 -1.71 -3.39
C ILE A 101 6.76 -1.02 -3.16
N PRO A 102 6.90 -0.15 -2.15
CA PRO A 102 8.16 0.55 -1.90
C PRO A 102 9.19 -0.40 -1.26
N SER A 103 10.43 -0.36 -1.74
CA SER A 103 11.50 -1.28 -1.29
C SER A 103 12.74 -0.59 -0.72
N THR A 104 12.99 0.66 -1.11
CA THR A 104 14.26 1.37 -0.90
C THR A 104 14.07 2.70 -0.17
N ASN A 105 13.14 3.53 -0.63
CA ASN A 105 12.88 4.88 -0.10
C ASN A 105 11.58 4.95 0.70
N ILE A 106 11.40 6.04 1.47
CA ILE A 106 10.15 6.28 2.21
C ILE A 106 8.98 6.51 1.26
N PHE A 107 9.24 7.14 0.11
CA PHE A 107 8.23 7.39 -0.93
C PHE A 107 8.75 6.97 -2.29
N GLU A 108 7.99 6.14 -3.00
CA GLU A 108 8.32 5.66 -4.34
C GLU A 108 7.10 5.75 -5.25
N VAL A 109 7.29 6.26 -6.47
CA VAL A 109 6.24 6.35 -7.48
C VAL A 109 6.66 5.48 -8.67
N GLU A 110 5.76 4.65 -9.17
CA GLU A 110 5.93 3.97 -10.46
C GLU A 110 5.37 4.85 -11.58
N GLY A 111 6.20 5.10 -12.60
CA GLY A 111 5.88 6.03 -13.68
C GLY A 111 6.24 7.48 -13.38
N GLU A 112 5.62 8.41 -14.10
CA GLU A 112 5.92 9.84 -14.04
C GLU A 112 5.08 10.55 -12.97
N ALA A 113 5.74 11.26 -12.05
CA ALA A 113 5.09 12.15 -11.10
C ALA A 113 5.07 13.58 -11.66
N SER A 114 3.93 14.27 -11.53
CA SER A 114 3.79 15.67 -11.98
C SER A 114 3.13 16.55 -10.91
N LYS A 115 3.24 17.86 -11.09
CA LYS A 115 2.56 18.87 -10.28
C LYS A 115 1.69 19.76 -11.16
N SER A 116 0.65 20.35 -10.58
CA SER A 116 -0.35 21.16 -11.31
C SER A 116 0.19 22.46 -11.91
N THR A 117 1.38 22.92 -11.50
CA THR A 117 2.02 24.13 -12.02
C THR A 117 3.52 23.90 -12.11
N ALA A 118 4.15 24.35 -13.19
CA ALA A 118 5.58 24.19 -13.45
C ALA A 118 6.49 24.73 -12.33
N GLY A 119 7.73 24.23 -12.28
CA GLY A 119 8.80 24.62 -11.35
C GLY A 119 9.43 23.41 -10.66
N ASP A 120 10.15 23.65 -9.57
CA ASP A 120 10.94 22.58 -8.97
C ASP A 120 10.12 21.70 -8.01
N TRP A 121 10.50 20.43 -7.95
CA TRP A 121 10.32 19.64 -6.74
C TRP A 121 11.35 20.15 -5.74
N LEU A 122 10.93 20.52 -4.52
CA LEU A 122 11.86 21.02 -3.52
C LEU A 122 12.87 19.91 -3.17
N ALA A 123 14.06 19.99 -3.76
CA ALA A 123 15.19 19.16 -3.39
C ALA A 123 15.94 19.87 -2.25
N ASN A 124 15.76 19.38 -1.01
CA ASN A 124 16.51 19.87 0.14
C ASN A 124 17.96 19.37 0.07
N SER A 125 18.82 20.13 -0.60
CA SER A 125 20.25 19.81 -0.69
C SER A 125 21.03 20.62 0.36
N ASP A 126 21.53 19.95 1.41
CA ASP A 126 22.38 20.58 2.43
C ASP A 126 23.85 20.47 2.01
N ALA A 127 24.51 21.62 1.78
CA ALA A 127 25.90 21.65 1.35
C ALA A 127 26.87 21.02 2.37
N ARG A 128 26.52 20.97 3.66
CA ARG A 128 27.34 20.34 4.71
C ARG A 128 27.40 18.82 4.59
N LEU A 129 26.47 18.21 3.86
CA LEU A 129 26.38 16.75 3.67
C LEU A 129 26.91 16.30 2.31
N LYS A 130 27.30 17.23 1.43
CA LYS A 130 27.83 16.93 0.10
C LYS A 130 29.34 16.71 0.17
N THR A 131 29.82 15.63 -0.44
CA THR A 131 31.25 15.30 -0.56
C THR A 131 31.63 15.17 -2.05
N ASN A 132 32.92 15.22 -2.37
CA ASN A 132 33.44 15.06 -3.75
C ASN A 132 32.80 15.99 -4.80
N ILE A 133 32.46 17.21 -4.39
CA ILE A 133 31.97 18.24 -5.31
C ILE A 133 33.17 18.68 -6.15
N HIS A 134 33.15 18.35 -7.44
CA HIS A 134 34.11 18.81 -8.43
C HIS A 134 33.35 19.43 -9.61
N THR A 135 33.95 20.40 -10.25
CA THR A 135 33.50 20.90 -11.55
C THR A 135 33.73 19.85 -12.62
N PHE A 136 32.78 19.71 -13.55
CA PHE A 136 32.98 18.94 -14.78
C PHE A 136 34.01 19.64 -15.67
N SER A 137 34.88 18.87 -16.34
CA SER A 137 35.76 19.41 -17.39
C SER A 137 34.99 19.64 -18.69
N GLU A 138 35.51 20.51 -19.57
CA GLU A 138 34.88 20.79 -20.87
C GLU A 138 34.73 19.52 -21.72
N GLU A 139 35.72 18.63 -21.68
CA GLU A 139 35.72 17.35 -22.41
C GLU A 139 34.58 16.42 -21.94
N GLU A 140 34.28 16.41 -20.63
CA GLU A 140 33.20 15.58 -20.03
C GLU A 140 31.81 16.17 -20.23
N ALA A 141 31.70 17.50 -20.40
CA ALA A 141 30.43 18.17 -20.60
C ALA A 141 29.91 18.07 -22.06
N LEU A 142 30.79 17.69 -22.98
CA LEU A 142 30.54 17.64 -24.44
C LEU A 142 30.36 16.22 -24.99
N SER A 143 30.54 15.18 -24.18
CA SER A 143 30.32 13.77 -24.53
C SER A 143 28.88 13.32 -24.29
#